data_AF-A0A821XY86-F1
#
_entry.id   AF-A0A821XY86-F1
#
_cell.length_a   1.000
_cell.length_b   1.000
_cell.length_c   1.000
_cell.angle_alpha   90.00
_cell.angle_beta   90.00
_cell.angle_gamma   90.00
#
_symmetry.space_group_name_H-M   'P 1'
#
loop_
_entity.id
_entity.type
_entity.pdbx_description
1 polymer ?
#
loop_
_entity_poly.entity_id
_entity_poly.type
_entity_poly.pdbx_seq_one_letter_code
_entity_poly.pdbx_strand_id
1 'polypeptide(L)'
;SGVVQLQCQCEAAMSWNGYACAYQGLYNASCTQDSNCDTTRFLYCNFVVGGYCRCNTSMFWNGNMNSGTCEYKRTVNQYCYPYDNNWCDDTGPVGQGLTCASYTNPYGSEYGVCQCSANQYYNGSASLANGFCVAQHVYNQSCTSTSQCDYRINLTCSNNLCTCSSGYNYNPSINSSGVMGFCQPASGYLQNCTAILTCSTSQNLYCDFSYYNGSNTTGVCECNSSWSYWDGTTCASKLSIGGLCTSNTNCISSDGLFCSNYTQSLGTCDCDSSHYWNGTCSLKLWYNVSCTSSYVCDDNRGLQCQGLGGIMFQRCDCYNTSYIWDSLYITRQDKCMLKLGYNQSTCYGNLECQDYNYLVCNGTKCDCLYTAYWDGTVCQPKRNYTDPCSFTYQCRDFGPVNLICIMGTTVPPVLQCLCNATSFWDDCQQACIVSKKIYQSCTLTTNCSSNECDKAANLQCLNT
;
A
#
# COMPACT_ATOMS: atom_id res chain seq x y z
N SER A 1 49.56 -35.28 -22.00
CA SER A 1 48.79 -35.85 -20.88
C SER A 1 49.71 -36.05 -19.69
N GLY A 2 49.86 -35.03 -18.84
CA GLY A 2 50.62 -35.13 -17.60
C GLY A 2 49.67 -35.38 -16.44
N VAL A 3 49.80 -36.51 -15.75
CA VAL A 3 49.08 -36.77 -14.50
C VAL A 3 49.76 -35.94 -13.42
N VAL A 4 49.09 -34.94 -12.87
CA VAL A 4 49.58 -34.22 -11.68
C VAL A 4 49.22 -35.04 -10.46
N GLN A 5 50.22 -35.59 -9.78
CA GLN A 5 50.03 -36.25 -8.48
C GLN A 5 50.20 -35.22 -7.36
N LEU A 6 49.12 -34.97 -6.62
CA LEU A 6 49.15 -34.23 -5.36
C LEU A 6 49.15 -35.22 -4.20
N GLN A 7 50.14 -35.10 -3.32
CA GLN A 7 50.21 -35.85 -2.07
C GLN A 7 49.83 -34.93 -0.91
N CYS A 8 48.75 -35.27 -0.20
CA CYS A 8 48.40 -34.64 1.07
C CYS A 8 48.58 -35.65 2.20
N GLN A 9 49.24 -35.23 3.27
CA GLN A 9 49.33 -35.96 4.53
C GLN A 9 48.59 -35.16 5.60
N CYS A 10 47.65 -35.81 6.29
CA CYS A 10 46.76 -35.14 7.24
C CYS A 10 46.99 -35.70 8.63
N GLU A 11 47.23 -34.82 9.61
CA GLU A 11 47.42 -35.21 11.02
C GLU A 11 46.10 -35.24 11.81
N ALA A 12 45.04 -34.61 11.30
CA ALA A 12 43.69 -34.60 11.89
C ALA A 12 42.60 -34.61 10.80
N ALA A 13 41.36 -34.93 11.21
CA ALA A 13 40.22 -35.08 10.30
C ALA A 13 39.88 -33.77 9.56
N MET A 14 39.69 -33.86 8.24
CA MET A 14 39.34 -32.71 7.39
C MET A 14 38.34 -33.11 6.29
N SER A 15 37.81 -32.12 5.57
CA SER A 15 37.00 -32.37 4.37
C SER A 15 37.74 -31.88 3.12
N TRP A 16 37.74 -32.70 2.07
CA TRP A 16 38.43 -32.43 0.80
C TRP A 16 37.49 -32.70 -0.37
N ASN A 17 37.24 -31.69 -1.21
CA ASN A 17 36.26 -31.72 -2.31
C ASN A 17 34.88 -32.29 -1.91
N GLY A 18 34.41 -31.97 -0.69
CA GLY A 18 33.11 -32.43 -0.18
C GLY A 18 33.12 -33.82 0.47
N TYR A 19 34.25 -34.52 0.50
CA TYR A 19 34.40 -35.81 1.18
C TYR A 19 35.14 -35.67 2.50
N ALA A 20 34.64 -36.31 3.57
CA ALA A 20 35.29 -36.32 4.87
C ALA A 20 36.42 -37.37 4.91
N CYS A 21 37.65 -36.94 5.20
CA CYS A 21 38.79 -37.79 5.45
C CYS A 21 38.96 -37.98 6.96
N ALA A 22 38.63 -39.18 7.46
CA ALA A 22 38.49 -39.45 8.89
C ALA A 22 39.75 -40.07 9.56
N TYR A 23 40.78 -40.47 8.80
CA TYR A 23 41.97 -41.17 9.33
C TYR A 23 43.28 -40.60 8.79
N GLN A 24 44.38 -40.79 9.52
CA GLN A 24 45.73 -40.45 9.05
C GLN A 24 46.13 -41.35 7.88
N GLY A 25 46.53 -40.76 6.75
CA GLY A 25 46.97 -41.50 5.57
C GLY A 25 47.38 -40.60 4.42
N LEU A 26 48.07 -41.18 3.43
CA LEU A 26 48.41 -40.55 2.15
C LEU A 26 47.23 -40.72 1.18
N TYR A 27 46.72 -39.61 0.65
CA TYR A 27 45.63 -39.61 -0.32
C TYR A 27 46.10 -39.08 -1.67
N ASN A 28 45.92 -39.87 -2.72
CA ASN A 28 46.20 -39.47 -4.10
C ASN A 28 44.89 -39.12 -4.81
N ALA A 29 44.83 -37.97 -5.49
CA ALA A 29 43.86 -37.76 -6.57
C ALA A 29 44.57 -37.70 -7.92
N SER A 30 43.98 -38.37 -8.90
CA SER A 30 44.26 -38.19 -10.31
C SER A 30 43.10 -37.42 -10.94
N CYS A 31 43.37 -36.26 -11.54
CA CYS A 31 42.41 -35.60 -12.42
C CYS A 31 42.69 -36.04 -13.86
N THR A 32 41.73 -36.71 -14.50
CA THR A 32 41.75 -36.94 -15.95
C THR A 32 41.13 -35.75 -16.66
N GLN A 33 41.81 -35.29 -17.72
CA GLN A 33 41.49 -34.08 -18.46
C GLN A 33 40.32 -34.36 -19.40
N ASP A 34 39.10 -33.96 -19.02
CA ASP A 34 37.94 -33.90 -19.92
C ASP A 34 37.81 -32.50 -20.54
N SER A 35 37.30 -32.44 -21.76
CA SER A 35 37.45 -31.36 -22.75
C SER A 35 36.72 -30.03 -22.46
N ASN A 36 36.32 -29.73 -21.22
CA ASN A 36 35.60 -28.51 -20.85
C ASN A 36 36.03 -27.90 -19.50
N CYS A 37 37.31 -28.02 -19.13
CA CYS A 37 37.83 -27.40 -17.90
C CYS A 37 38.47 -26.02 -18.17
N ASP A 38 37.77 -24.97 -17.74
CA ASP A 38 38.29 -23.63 -17.46
C ASP A 38 39.43 -23.71 -16.44
N THR A 39 40.57 -23.09 -16.75
CA THR A 39 41.83 -23.12 -15.96
C THR A 39 41.78 -22.32 -14.65
N THR A 40 40.60 -21.97 -14.15
CA THR A 40 40.40 -21.08 -13.00
C THR A 40 39.78 -21.75 -11.76
N ARG A 41 39.75 -23.09 -11.67
CA ARG A 41 39.17 -23.77 -10.51
C ARG A 41 40.03 -23.60 -9.24
N PHE A 42 39.48 -22.85 -8.28
CA PHE A 42 39.96 -22.67 -6.92
C PHE A 42 39.88 -23.97 -6.11
N LEU A 43 40.92 -24.28 -5.33
CA LEU A 43 40.91 -25.36 -4.34
C LEU A 43 40.42 -24.79 -3.01
N TYR A 44 39.27 -25.25 -2.52
CA TYR A 44 38.76 -24.88 -1.19
C TYR A 44 39.13 -25.97 -0.17
N CYS A 45 40.12 -25.70 0.68
CA CYS A 45 40.43 -26.53 1.84
C CYS A 45 39.95 -25.81 3.11
N ASN A 46 38.99 -26.38 3.83
CA ASN A 46 38.49 -25.82 5.08
C ASN A 46 39.12 -26.57 6.26
N PHE A 47 40.08 -25.93 6.94
CA PHE A 47 40.78 -26.51 8.09
C PHE A 47 40.02 -26.20 9.38
N VAL A 48 39.66 -27.25 10.14
CA VAL A 48 38.95 -27.09 11.42
C VAL A 48 39.94 -26.84 12.56
N VAL A 49 41.13 -27.47 12.56
CA VAL A 49 42.25 -27.14 13.47
C VAL A 49 43.56 -27.55 12.78
N GLY A 50 44.57 -26.67 12.79
CA GLY A 50 45.96 -26.84 12.33
C GLY A 50 46.30 -27.97 11.33
N GLY A 51 46.57 -27.61 10.07
CA GLY A 51 47.13 -28.52 9.06
C GLY A 51 48.01 -27.77 8.05
N TYR A 52 48.84 -28.51 7.30
CA TYR A 52 49.68 -27.98 6.21
C TYR A 52 49.30 -28.62 4.86
N CYS A 53 49.48 -27.86 3.78
CA CYS A 53 49.40 -28.35 2.41
C CYS A 53 50.69 -28.02 1.67
N ARG A 54 51.25 -29.03 0.99
CA ARG A 54 52.47 -28.90 0.18
C ARG A 54 52.13 -29.17 -1.27
N CYS A 55 52.54 -28.27 -2.16
CA CYS A 55 52.32 -28.43 -3.59
C CYS A 55 53.66 -28.37 -4.33
N ASN A 56 53.89 -29.36 -5.19
CA ASN A 56 55.14 -29.51 -5.95
C ASN A 56 55.10 -28.84 -7.33
N THR A 57 54.02 -28.12 -7.65
CA THR A 57 53.86 -27.37 -8.91
C THR A 57 53.12 -26.05 -8.67
N SER A 58 53.30 -25.09 -9.56
CA SER A 58 52.68 -23.75 -9.52
C SER A 58 51.17 -23.82 -9.35
N MET A 59 50.61 -23.00 -8.46
CA MET A 59 49.17 -22.91 -8.25
C MET A 59 48.69 -21.49 -7.94
N PHE A 60 47.40 -21.26 -8.17
CA PHE A 60 46.72 -20.04 -7.76
C PHE A 60 46.16 -20.21 -6.35
N TRP A 61 46.49 -19.27 -5.45
CA TRP A 61 45.94 -19.21 -4.10
C TRP A 61 45.44 -17.78 -3.83
N ASN A 62 44.16 -17.62 -3.48
CA ASN A 62 43.49 -16.32 -3.29
C ASN A 62 43.74 -15.30 -4.42
N GLY A 63 43.73 -15.76 -5.67
CA GLY A 63 43.85 -14.88 -6.85
C GLY A 63 45.28 -14.58 -7.32
N ASN A 64 46.32 -15.05 -6.64
CA ASN A 64 47.72 -14.84 -7.04
C ASN A 64 48.38 -16.15 -7.51
N MET A 65 49.12 -16.09 -8.63
CA MET A 65 49.90 -17.22 -9.16
C MET A 65 51.24 -17.28 -8.42
N ASN A 66 51.49 -18.36 -7.69
CA ASN A 66 52.79 -18.62 -7.06
C ASN A 66 53.50 -19.76 -7.79
N SER A 67 54.71 -19.49 -8.32
CA SER A 67 55.57 -20.48 -8.97
C SER A 67 56.68 -20.94 -8.04
N GLY A 68 56.68 -22.23 -7.68
CA GLY A 68 57.68 -22.85 -6.80
C GLY A 68 57.06 -23.80 -5.78
N THR A 69 57.89 -24.59 -5.09
CA THR A 69 57.47 -25.41 -3.94
C THR A 69 57.05 -24.49 -2.80
N CYS A 70 55.77 -24.52 -2.43
CA CYS A 70 55.22 -23.71 -1.33
C CYS A 70 54.67 -24.61 -0.22
N GLU A 71 54.85 -24.19 1.03
CA GLU A 71 54.26 -24.80 2.22
C GLU A 71 53.35 -23.78 2.91
N TYR A 72 52.06 -24.10 3.06
CA TYR A 72 51.08 -23.18 3.62
C TYR A 72 50.62 -23.64 5.00
N LYS A 73 50.67 -22.74 6.00
CA LYS A 73 50.19 -22.97 7.36
C LYS A 73 49.20 -21.88 7.75
N ARG A 74 47.99 -22.25 8.19
CA ARG A 74 47.03 -21.29 8.77
C ARG A 74 47.20 -21.23 10.28
N THR A 75 47.69 -20.11 10.77
CA THR A 75 47.47 -19.65 12.16
C THR A 75 46.50 -18.48 12.14
N VAL A 76 45.59 -18.44 13.11
CA VAL A 76 44.53 -17.43 13.20
C VAL A 76 45.19 -16.04 13.24
N ASN A 77 44.82 -15.18 12.27
CA ASN A 77 45.25 -13.79 12.08
C ASN A 77 46.74 -13.58 11.74
N GLN A 78 47.14 -13.77 10.49
CA GLN A 78 48.26 -13.04 9.85
C GLN A 78 48.28 -13.28 8.32
N TYR A 79 48.56 -12.24 7.53
CA TYR A 79 48.76 -12.30 6.07
C TYR A 79 50.16 -12.84 5.72
N CYS A 80 50.28 -13.58 4.63
CA CYS A 80 51.57 -14.10 4.12
C CYS A 80 52.20 -13.14 3.09
N TYR A 81 53.52 -12.97 3.15
CA TYR A 81 54.33 -12.26 2.13
C TYR A 81 55.19 -13.24 1.33
N PRO A 82 55.57 -12.92 0.08
CA PRO A 82 56.52 -13.72 -0.69
C PRO A 82 57.91 -13.69 -0.06
N TYR A 83 58.60 -14.82 -0.20
CA TYR A 83 59.91 -15.09 0.38
C TYR A 83 60.99 -14.36 -0.43
N ASP A 84 61.26 -13.10 -0.10
CA ASP A 84 62.49 -12.43 -0.50
C ASP A 84 63.46 -12.41 0.68
N ASN A 85 64.60 -13.06 0.48
CA ASN A 85 65.72 -13.09 1.42
C ASN A 85 66.29 -11.68 1.56
N ASN A 86 65.86 -10.92 2.57
CA ASN A 86 66.62 -9.78 3.08
C ASN A 86 66.49 -9.73 4.60
N TRP A 87 67.65 -9.81 5.24
CA TRP A 87 67.81 -9.86 6.69
C TRP A 87 67.47 -8.51 7.32
N CYS A 88 66.72 -8.53 8.42
CA CYS A 88 66.79 -7.46 9.40
C CYS A 88 68.13 -7.62 10.12
N ASP A 89 69.16 -6.95 9.61
CA ASP A 89 70.46 -6.89 10.28
C ASP A 89 70.32 -5.96 11.50
N ASP A 90 70.63 -6.47 12.69
CA ASP A 90 70.45 -5.86 14.01
C ASP A 90 71.38 -4.64 14.27
N THR A 91 71.92 -4.04 13.22
CA THR A 91 72.94 -2.97 13.27
C THR A 91 72.44 -1.62 12.73
N GLY A 92 71.22 -1.53 12.21
CA GLY A 92 70.56 -0.26 11.91
C GLY A 92 69.95 0.38 13.16
N PRO A 93 69.92 1.72 13.30
CA PRO A 93 69.32 2.36 14.46
C PRO A 93 67.85 1.93 14.54
N VAL A 94 67.53 1.13 15.56
CA VAL A 94 66.16 0.75 15.88
C VAL A 94 65.35 2.03 15.96
N GLY A 95 64.49 2.27 14.96
CA GLY A 95 63.59 3.41 14.93
C GLY A 95 62.85 3.46 16.26
N GLN A 96 62.87 4.63 16.90
CA GLN A 96 62.41 4.83 18.27
C GLN A 96 61.02 4.18 18.51
N GLY A 97 60.96 3.11 19.32
CA GLY A 97 59.70 2.54 19.82
C GLY A 97 59.24 1.19 19.27
N LEU A 98 60.02 0.50 18.42
CA LEU A 98 59.71 -0.87 18.00
C LEU A 98 60.25 -1.91 19.01
N THR A 99 59.42 -2.87 19.41
CA THR A 99 59.87 -4.06 20.13
C THR A 99 59.92 -5.22 19.15
N CYS A 100 61.11 -5.77 18.89
CA CYS A 100 61.27 -6.90 17.98
C CYS A 100 61.49 -8.19 18.77
N ALA A 101 60.72 -9.22 18.45
CA ALA A 101 60.91 -10.57 18.97
C ALA A 101 61.47 -11.46 17.85
N SER A 102 62.57 -12.17 18.13
CA SER A 102 63.12 -13.19 17.25
C SER A 102 62.37 -14.50 17.47
N TYR A 103 61.85 -15.07 16.39
CA TYR A 103 61.27 -16.42 16.39
C TYR A 103 62.15 -17.34 15.56
N THR A 104 62.78 -18.30 16.22
CA THR A 104 63.49 -19.38 15.54
C THR A 104 62.46 -20.43 15.11
N ASN A 105 62.25 -20.58 13.80
CA ASN A 105 61.45 -21.70 13.28
C ASN A 105 62.18 -23.03 13.58
N PRO A 106 61.49 -24.17 13.77
CA PRO A 106 62.09 -25.51 13.89
C PRO A 106 63.14 -25.88 12.82
N TYR A 107 63.23 -25.17 11.69
CA TYR A 107 64.28 -25.34 10.66
C TYR A 107 65.49 -24.41 10.80
N GLY A 108 65.63 -23.65 11.89
CA GLY A 108 66.80 -22.82 12.20
C GLY A 108 66.84 -21.44 11.52
N SER A 109 65.79 -21.05 10.77
CA SER A 109 65.65 -19.69 10.25
C SER A 109 64.97 -18.79 11.29
N GLU A 110 65.66 -17.73 11.71
CA GLU A 110 65.10 -16.67 12.56
C GLU A 110 64.36 -15.64 11.71
N TYR A 111 63.12 -15.31 12.09
CA TYR A 111 62.42 -14.14 11.58
C TYR A 111 62.11 -13.21 12.75
N GLY A 112 62.46 -11.94 12.61
CA GLY A 112 62.12 -10.89 13.57
C GLY A 112 60.74 -10.32 13.27
N VAL A 113 59.81 -10.40 14.23
CA VAL A 113 58.55 -9.66 14.14
C VAL A 113 58.68 -8.43 15.03
N CYS A 114 58.74 -7.26 14.41
CA CYS A 114 58.72 -5.99 15.12
C CYS A 114 57.27 -5.51 15.28
N GLN A 115 56.90 -5.17 16.51
CA GLN A 115 55.59 -4.63 16.84
C GLN A 115 55.74 -3.26 17.50
N CYS A 116 54.86 -2.33 17.11
CA CYS A 116 54.69 -1.08 17.85
C CYS A 116 54.03 -1.35 19.20
N SER A 117 54.19 -0.41 20.14
CA SER A 117 53.46 -0.45 21.40
C SER A 117 51.94 -0.50 21.17
N ALA A 118 51.18 -1.06 22.11
CA ALA A 118 49.73 -1.31 21.97
C ALA A 118 48.86 -0.05 21.68
N ASN A 119 49.40 1.16 21.79
CA ASN A 119 48.74 2.43 21.47
C ASN A 119 49.30 3.10 20.21
N GLN A 120 50.09 2.38 19.41
CA GLN A 120 50.77 2.87 18.24
C GLN A 120 50.51 1.96 17.04
N TYR A 121 50.55 2.53 15.84
CA TYR A 121 50.52 1.81 14.58
C TYR A 121 51.80 2.09 13.79
N TYR A 122 52.17 1.14 12.92
CA TYR A 122 53.30 1.30 12.05
C TYR A 122 52.92 2.16 10.84
N ASN A 123 53.52 3.34 10.71
CA ASN A 123 53.35 4.20 9.54
C ASN A 123 54.47 3.90 8.54
N GLY A 124 54.26 2.88 7.72
CA GLY A 124 55.18 2.51 6.64
C GLY A 124 54.89 3.33 5.39
N SER A 125 55.73 4.29 5.06
CA SER A 125 55.86 4.73 3.67
C SER A 125 56.42 3.56 2.84
N ALA A 126 56.07 3.45 1.55
CA ALA A 126 56.40 2.29 0.71
C ALA A 126 57.91 1.96 0.58
N SER A 127 58.80 2.78 1.16
CA SER A 127 60.21 2.45 1.38
C SER A 127 60.43 1.90 2.79
N LEU A 128 60.81 0.62 2.90
CA LEU A 128 61.13 -0.12 4.13
C LEU A 128 62.14 0.57 5.08
N ALA A 129 62.87 1.59 4.62
CA ALA A 129 63.91 2.27 5.38
C ALA A 129 63.41 3.32 6.39
N ASN A 130 62.15 3.78 6.33
CA ASN A 130 61.67 4.94 7.10
C ASN A 130 60.37 4.69 7.90
N GLY A 131 60.09 3.45 8.29
CA GLY A 131 58.92 3.18 9.13
C GLY A 131 59.12 3.62 10.58
N PHE A 132 58.15 4.34 11.15
CA PHE A 132 58.12 4.69 12.57
C PHE A 132 56.75 4.39 13.18
N CYS A 133 56.74 4.13 14.50
CA CYS A 133 55.51 3.93 15.26
C CYS A 133 54.87 5.29 15.58
N VAL A 134 53.63 5.48 15.13
CA VAL A 134 52.82 6.69 15.39
C VAL A 134 51.71 6.34 16.35
N ALA A 135 51.36 7.25 17.26
CA ALA A 135 50.20 7.06 18.13
C ALA A 135 48.94 6.79 17.30
N GLN A 136 48.15 5.81 17.72
CA GLN A 136 46.86 5.53 17.11
C GLN A 136 45.92 6.72 17.25
N HIS A 137 45.14 6.92 16.19
CA HIS A 137 44.13 7.95 16.08
C HIS A 137 42.97 7.66 17.02
N VAL A 138 42.57 8.68 17.78
CA VAL A 138 41.41 8.64 18.68
C VAL A 138 40.12 8.93 17.90
N TYR A 139 38.98 8.82 18.57
CA TYR A 139 37.66 9.02 17.96
C TYR A 139 37.59 10.35 17.19
N ASN A 140 37.00 10.30 15.98
CA ASN A 140 36.81 11.42 15.06
C ASN A 140 38.08 12.05 14.47
N GLN A 141 39.25 11.41 14.59
CA GLN A 141 40.45 11.78 13.84
C GLN A 141 40.44 11.15 12.45
N SER A 142 41.06 11.83 11.48
CA SER A 142 41.17 11.37 10.10
C SER A 142 42.02 10.10 9.99
N CYS A 143 41.58 9.15 9.19
CA CYS A 143 42.29 7.90 8.93
C CYS A 143 42.16 7.50 7.45
N THR A 144 43.04 6.59 7.04
CA THR A 144 43.06 5.95 5.72
C THR A 144 42.92 4.44 5.82
N SER A 145 43.15 3.87 7.00
CA SER A 145 42.99 2.45 7.29
C SER A 145 42.67 2.19 8.76
N THR A 146 41.97 1.09 9.06
CA THR A 146 41.55 0.71 10.41
C THR A 146 42.73 0.52 11.38
N SER A 147 43.90 0.11 10.90
CA SER A 147 45.11 -0.03 11.73
C SER A 147 45.58 1.29 12.34
N GLN A 148 45.19 2.43 11.77
CA GLN A 148 45.52 3.74 12.31
C GLN A 148 44.66 4.12 13.51
N CYS A 149 43.51 3.48 13.72
CA CYS A 149 42.59 3.78 14.82
C CYS A 149 42.92 2.97 16.08
N ASP A 150 42.59 3.51 17.26
CA ASP A 150 42.83 2.80 18.53
C ASP A 150 41.94 1.54 18.65
N TYR A 151 42.54 0.38 18.40
CA TYR A 151 41.84 -0.90 18.43
C TYR A 151 41.45 -1.32 19.86
N ARG A 152 42.12 -0.80 20.90
CA ARG A 152 41.83 -1.15 22.30
C ARG A 152 40.45 -0.68 22.73
N ILE A 153 39.94 0.33 22.03
CA ILE A 153 38.60 0.88 22.22
C ILE A 153 37.65 0.53 21.08
N ASN A 154 38.02 -0.44 20.23
CA ASN A 154 37.26 -0.96 19.09
C ASN A 154 36.89 0.09 18.01
N LEU A 155 37.79 1.04 17.74
CA LEU A 155 37.62 1.97 16.62
C LEU A 155 37.99 1.30 15.28
N THR A 156 37.28 1.70 14.23
CA THR A 156 37.55 1.33 12.83
C THR A 156 37.58 2.57 11.96
N CYS A 157 38.27 2.49 10.83
CA CYS A 157 38.31 3.61 9.88
C CYS A 157 37.11 3.52 8.95
N SER A 158 36.17 4.46 9.08
CA SER A 158 34.97 4.56 8.24
C SER A 158 34.78 5.99 7.77
N ASN A 159 34.51 6.19 6.48
CA ASN A 159 34.40 7.53 5.86
C ASN A 159 35.60 8.44 6.18
N ASN A 160 36.82 7.88 6.16
CA ASN A 160 38.08 8.55 6.50
C ASN A 160 38.16 9.09 7.94
N LEU A 161 37.35 8.59 8.88
CA LEU A 161 37.38 8.96 10.29
C LEU A 161 37.45 7.70 11.18
N CYS A 162 38.15 7.79 12.29
CA CYS A 162 38.14 6.74 13.30
C CYS A 162 36.82 6.79 14.08
N THR A 163 35.93 5.85 13.79
CA THR A 163 34.61 5.73 14.41
C THR A 163 34.44 4.35 15.04
N CYS A 164 33.42 4.17 15.88
CA CYS A 164 33.05 2.83 16.30
C CYS A 164 32.54 2.00 15.12
N SER A 165 32.76 0.68 15.15
CA SER A 165 32.15 -0.26 14.20
C SER A 165 30.62 -0.14 14.21
N SER A 166 29.96 -0.51 13.10
CA SER A 166 28.50 -0.54 13.02
C SER A 166 27.88 -1.31 14.20
N GLY A 167 26.87 -0.71 14.86
CA GLY A 167 26.24 -1.26 16.06
C GLY A 167 26.90 -0.88 17.39
N TYR A 168 27.92 -0.04 17.39
CA TYR A 168 28.56 0.49 18.60
C TYR A 168 28.55 2.02 18.63
N ASN A 169 28.39 2.60 19.82
CA ASN A 169 28.46 4.03 20.08
C ASN A 169 29.69 4.38 20.91
N TYR A 170 30.27 5.55 20.66
CA TYR A 170 31.40 6.03 21.43
C TYR A 170 30.93 6.59 22.78
N ASN A 171 31.39 5.98 23.87
CA ASN A 171 31.20 6.47 25.23
C ASN A 171 32.46 7.22 25.67
N PRO A 172 32.42 8.55 25.94
CA PRO A 172 33.60 9.32 26.33
C PRO A 172 34.10 9.02 27.75
N SER A 173 33.41 8.17 28.51
CA SER A 173 33.80 7.78 29.87
C SER A 173 35.11 6.99 29.88
N ILE A 174 35.77 6.99 31.03
CA ILE A 174 36.99 6.19 31.25
C ILE A 174 36.59 4.72 31.38
N ASN A 175 37.19 3.84 30.58
CA ASN A 175 36.97 2.40 30.70
C ASN A 175 37.67 1.81 31.94
N SER A 176 37.42 0.53 32.25
CA SER A 176 38.05 -0.14 33.40
C SER A 176 39.58 -0.22 33.34
N SER A 177 40.18 0.02 32.17
CA SER A 177 41.63 0.05 31.94
C SER A 177 42.23 1.46 32.05
N GLY A 178 41.44 2.47 32.43
CA GLY A 178 41.91 3.84 32.56
C GLY A 178 42.06 4.61 31.23
N VAL A 179 41.58 4.05 30.11
CA VAL A 179 41.60 4.71 28.81
C VAL A 179 40.32 5.54 28.66
N MET A 180 40.48 6.80 28.24
CA MET A 180 39.37 7.70 27.95
C MET A 180 38.70 7.30 26.63
N GLY A 181 37.40 7.08 26.65
CA GLY A 181 36.65 6.68 25.46
C GLY A 181 36.60 5.17 25.28
N PHE A 182 35.44 4.60 24.99
CA PHE A 182 35.32 3.24 24.49
C PHE A 182 34.07 3.05 23.63
N CYS A 183 34.14 2.18 22.63
CA CYS A 183 32.96 1.78 21.87
C CYS A 183 32.15 0.76 22.67
N GLN A 184 30.93 1.13 23.03
CA GLN A 184 29.97 0.24 23.70
C GLN A 184 28.86 -0.17 22.71
N PRO A 185 28.26 -1.36 22.86
CA PRO A 185 27.12 -1.74 22.04
C PRO A 185 26.04 -0.65 22.07
N ALA A 186 25.56 -0.25 20.90
CA ALA A 186 24.48 0.72 20.80
C ALA A 186 23.18 0.08 21.30
N SER A 187 22.37 0.87 22.02
CA SER A 187 21.03 0.45 22.42
C SER A 187 20.14 0.32 21.17
N GLY A 188 19.49 -0.83 21.03
CA GLY A 188 18.55 -1.13 19.94
C GLY A 188 17.17 -0.51 20.14
N TYR A 189 16.26 -0.73 19.18
CA TYR A 189 14.87 -0.25 19.26
C TYR A 189 14.18 -0.72 20.55
N LEU A 190 13.46 0.19 21.22
CA LEU A 190 12.79 0.01 22.51
C LEU A 190 13.70 -0.31 23.70
N GLN A 191 15.01 -0.10 23.59
CA GLN A 191 15.91 -0.21 24.73
C GLN A 191 16.06 1.14 25.43
N ASN A 192 16.30 1.07 26.75
CA ASN A 192 16.56 2.26 27.56
C ASN A 192 17.82 3.01 27.10
N CYS A 193 17.75 4.33 27.11
CA CYS A 193 18.85 5.22 26.82
C CYS A 193 18.98 6.28 27.91
N THR A 194 20.22 6.64 28.24
CA THR A 194 20.53 7.69 29.23
C THR A 194 21.03 8.97 28.56
N ALA A 195 21.33 8.91 27.26
CA ALA A 195 21.76 10.04 26.46
C ALA A 195 21.34 9.86 24.99
N ILE A 196 21.28 10.96 24.24
CA ILE A 196 20.94 10.95 22.80
C ILE A 196 21.87 10.02 22.02
N LEU A 197 23.15 9.95 22.40
CA LEU A 197 24.18 9.17 21.72
C LEU A 197 24.20 7.68 22.10
N THR A 198 23.30 7.20 22.96
CA THR A 198 23.26 5.75 23.31
C THR A 198 22.51 4.89 22.31
N CYS A 199 21.64 5.47 21.47
CA CYS A 199 20.86 4.72 20.48
C CYS A 199 21.62 4.45 19.18
N SER A 200 21.30 3.34 18.50
CA SER A 200 22.01 2.95 17.28
C SER A 200 21.79 3.94 16.13
N THR A 201 22.86 4.62 15.73
CA THR A 201 22.86 5.55 14.59
C THR A 201 22.78 4.83 13.25
N SER A 202 23.28 3.59 13.14
CA SER A 202 23.12 2.77 11.92
C SER A 202 21.68 2.34 11.68
N GLN A 203 20.84 2.40 12.72
CA GLN A 203 19.40 2.14 12.66
C GLN A 203 18.57 3.43 12.64
N ASN A 204 19.20 4.61 12.58
CA ASN A 204 18.55 5.92 12.66
C ASN A 204 17.67 6.13 13.91
N LEU A 205 18.03 5.52 15.04
CA LEU A 205 17.30 5.66 16.30
C LEU A 205 17.72 6.94 17.04
N TYR A 206 16.79 7.57 17.76
CA TYR A 206 17.06 8.65 18.70
C TYR A 206 16.51 8.30 20.09
N CYS A 207 17.07 8.91 21.12
CA CYS A 207 16.60 8.73 22.49
C CYS A 207 15.42 9.66 22.75
N ASP A 208 14.21 9.10 22.86
CA ASP A 208 13.01 9.85 23.22
C ASP A 208 12.87 9.92 24.75
N PHE A 209 12.83 11.14 25.29
CA PHE A 209 12.65 11.42 26.72
C PHE A 209 11.22 11.83 27.07
N SER A 210 10.27 11.78 26.13
CA SER A 210 8.87 12.15 26.38
C SER A 210 8.18 11.26 27.42
N TYR A 211 8.71 10.07 27.71
CA TYR A 211 8.25 9.19 28.79
C TYR A 211 8.85 9.52 30.17
N TYR A 212 9.11 10.80 30.45
CA TYR A 212 9.72 11.22 31.71
C TYR A 212 8.73 11.21 32.87
N ASN A 213 8.90 10.27 33.82
CA ASN A 213 8.07 10.15 35.03
C ASN A 213 8.68 10.85 36.27
N GLY A 214 9.41 11.95 36.08
CA GLY A 214 9.83 12.84 37.18
C GLY A 214 11.06 12.43 37.99
N SER A 215 11.49 11.16 37.98
CA SER A 215 12.52 10.65 38.90
C SER A 215 13.73 9.96 38.25
N ASN A 216 13.67 9.56 36.98
CA ASN A 216 14.78 8.92 36.26
C ASN A 216 14.95 9.54 34.86
N THR A 217 16.17 9.94 34.49
CA THR A 217 16.53 10.48 33.16
C THR A 217 16.72 9.38 32.11
N THR A 218 15.87 8.36 32.14
CA THR A 218 15.93 7.24 31.21
C THR A 218 14.93 7.48 30.09
N GLY A 219 15.40 7.66 28.86
CA GLY A 219 14.59 7.65 27.65
C GLY A 219 14.51 6.26 27.03
N VAL A 220 13.86 6.15 25.88
CA VAL A 220 13.77 4.93 25.07
C VAL A 220 14.27 5.21 23.66
N CYS A 221 15.05 4.29 23.07
CA CYS A 221 15.51 4.39 21.69
C CYS A 221 14.37 4.07 20.72
N GLU A 222 13.87 5.09 20.01
CA GLU A 222 12.74 4.97 19.10
C GLU A 222 13.02 5.66 17.76
N CYS A 223 12.14 5.41 16.78
CA CYS A 223 12.12 6.13 15.51
C CYS A 223 11.35 7.43 15.68
N ASN A 224 11.78 8.51 15.03
CA ASN A 224 11.12 9.79 15.20
C ASN A 224 9.68 9.69 14.70
N SER A 225 8.76 9.74 15.66
CA SER A 225 7.33 9.51 15.42
C SER A 225 6.70 10.51 14.46
N SER A 226 7.35 11.65 14.21
CA SER A 226 6.87 12.66 13.26
C SER A 226 7.15 12.31 11.80
N TRP A 227 8.26 11.62 11.48
CA TRP A 227 8.70 11.42 10.09
C TRP A 227 9.29 10.04 9.77
N SER A 228 9.38 9.14 10.74
CA SER A 228 9.92 7.78 10.55
C SER A 228 9.14 6.72 11.34
N TYR A 229 9.34 5.46 10.96
CA TYR A 229 8.77 4.28 11.62
C TYR A 229 9.78 3.14 11.62
N TRP A 230 9.61 2.20 12.56
CA TRP A 230 10.45 1.02 12.65
C TRP A 230 10.00 -0.05 11.64
N ASP A 231 10.85 -0.42 10.70
CA ASP A 231 10.54 -1.44 9.68
C ASP A 231 10.89 -2.88 10.12
N GLY A 232 11.43 -3.05 11.33
CA GLY A 232 11.98 -4.30 11.84
C GLY A 232 13.51 -4.32 11.91
N THR A 233 14.17 -3.44 11.15
CA THR A 233 15.65 -3.38 11.03
C THR A 233 16.22 -1.98 11.21
N THR A 234 15.56 -0.96 10.67
CA THR A 234 15.98 0.45 10.72
C THR A 234 14.75 1.37 10.81
N CYS A 235 14.97 2.62 11.22
CA CYS A 235 13.96 3.66 11.09
C CYS A 235 13.88 4.13 9.64
N ALA A 236 12.82 3.71 8.96
CA ALA A 236 12.48 4.13 7.60
C ALA A 236 11.62 5.40 7.64
N SER A 237 11.69 6.23 6.60
CA SER A 237 10.82 7.41 6.48
C SER A 237 9.36 7.00 6.35
N LYS A 238 8.46 7.73 7.02
CA LYS A 238 7.00 7.55 6.86
C LYS A 238 6.58 7.79 5.41
N LEU A 239 5.60 7.01 4.98
CA LEU A 239 5.09 6.92 3.63
C LEU A 239 4.00 7.97 3.39
N SER A 240 4.08 8.63 2.23
CA SER A 240 3.04 9.51 1.70
C SER A 240 1.87 8.70 1.10
N ILE A 241 0.84 9.41 0.65
CA ILE A 241 -0.32 8.81 -0.02
C ILE A 241 0.10 7.84 -1.15
N GLY A 242 -0.54 6.67 -1.20
CA GLY A 242 -0.26 5.59 -2.17
C GLY A 242 0.96 4.71 -1.85
N GLY A 243 1.74 5.04 -0.81
CA GLY A 243 2.87 4.20 -0.39
C GLY A 243 2.41 2.87 0.22
N LEU A 244 3.07 1.75 -0.14
CA LEU A 244 2.72 0.42 0.36
C LEU A 244 3.04 0.27 1.85
N CYS A 245 2.05 -0.06 2.65
CA CYS A 245 2.14 -0.15 4.10
C CYS A 245 1.60 -1.48 4.63
N THR A 246 2.05 -1.85 5.82
CA THR A 246 1.55 -3.02 6.58
C THR A 246 0.88 -2.62 7.90
N SER A 247 1.07 -1.37 8.32
CA SER A 247 0.58 -0.80 9.58
C SER A 247 0.40 0.70 9.45
N ASN A 248 -0.50 1.29 10.23
CA ASN A 248 -0.76 2.73 10.30
C ASN A 248 0.49 3.54 10.69
N THR A 249 1.40 2.93 11.45
CA THR A 249 2.68 3.54 11.84
C THR A 249 3.54 3.91 10.63
N ASN A 250 3.35 3.24 9.50
CA ASN A 250 4.15 3.46 8.30
C ASN A 250 3.76 4.76 7.59
N CYS A 251 2.58 5.33 7.85
CA CYS A 251 2.04 6.47 7.12
C CYS A 251 2.28 7.80 7.84
N ILE A 252 2.29 8.90 7.09
CA ILE A 252 2.42 10.26 7.63
C ILE A 252 1.12 10.66 8.36
N SER A 253 1.09 10.40 9.66
CA SER A 253 -0.08 10.64 10.52
C SER A 253 -0.44 12.13 10.70
N SER A 254 0.51 13.05 10.51
CA SER A 254 0.24 14.49 10.54
C SER A 254 -0.72 14.93 9.43
N ASP A 255 -0.75 14.18 8.33
CA ASP A 255 -1.59 14.46 7.16
C ASP A 255 -2.93 13.70 7.26
N GLY A 256 -3.16 12.96 8.36
CA GLY A 256 -4.33 12.11 8.57
C GLY A 256 -4.32 10.80 7.80
N LEU A 257 -3.17 10.41 7.23
CA LEU A 257 -3.02 9.15 6.49
C LEU A 257 -2.90 7.96 7.44
N PHE A 258 -3.45 6.83 7.01
CA PHE A 258 -3.26 5.53 7.66
C PHE A 258 -3.19 4.41 6.64
N CYS A 259 -2.87 3.21 7.08
CA CYS A 259 -2.75 2.08 6.19
C CYS A 259 -4.14 1.52 5.84
N SER A 260 -4.60 1.83 4.64
CA SER A 260 -5.94 1.52 4.18
C SER A 260 -6.19 0.02 4.15
N ASN A 261 -7.36 -0.35 4.69
CA ASN A 261 -7.94 -1.68 4.56
C ASN A 261 -9.08 -1.74 3.51
N TYR A 262 -9.25 -0.67 2.72
CA TYR A 262 -10.29 -0.61 1.69
C TYR A 262 -9.87 -1.40 0.47
N THR A 263 -10.81 -2.07 -0.18
CA THR A 263 -10.52 -2.97 -1.31
C THR A 263 -9.79 -2.31 -2.48
N GLN A 264 -9.99 -1.00 -2.70
CA GLN A 264 -9.34 -0.27 -3.79
C GLN A 264 -7.92 0.23 -3.44
N SER A 265 -7.58 0.34 -2.15
CA SER A 265 -6.30 0.87 -1.67
C SER A 265 -5.66 -0.01 -0.58
N LEU A 266 -6.00 -1.31 -0.56
CA LEU A 266 -5.60 -2.25 0.48
C LEU A 266 -4.07 -2.31 0.60
N GLY A 267 -3.57 -2.03 1.80
CA GLY A 267 -2.13 -2.02 2.07
C GLY A 267 -1.40 -0.82 1.48
N THR A 268 -2.09 0.30 1.25
CA THR A 268 -1.47 1.58 0.90
C THR A 268 -1.87 2.69 1.88
N CYS A 269 -1.00 3.68 2.05
CA CYS A 269 -1.32 4.85 2.87
C CYS A 269 -2.39 5.71 2.17
N ASP A 270 -3.55 5.86 2.80
CA ASP A 270 -4.71 6.58 2.26
C ASP A 270 -5.45 7.29 3.38
N CYS A 271 -6.43 8.11 3.00
CA CYS A 271 -7.38 8.72 3.93
C CYS A 271 -8.46 7.72 4.38
N ASP A 272 -9.17 8.09 5.44
CA ASP A 272 -10.32 7.30 5.90
C ASP A 272 -11.42 7.24 4.85
N SER A 273 -12.27 6.21 4.93
CA SER A 273 -13.50 6.17 4.12
C SER A 273 -14.31 7.44 4.23
N SER A 274 -14.29 8.13 5.39
CA SER A 274 -14.97 9.40 5.64
C SER A 274 -14.19 10.64 5.21
N HIS A 275 -12.97 10.50 4.69
CA HIS A 275 -12.08 11.60 4.32
C HIS A 275 -11.62 11.50 2.86
N TYR A 276 -11.20 12.62 2.29
CA TYR A 276 -10.62 12.69 0.96
C TYR A 276 -9.29 13.45 1.02
N TRP A 277 -8.42 13.18 0.04
CA TRP A 277 -7.12 13.83 -0.05
C TRP A 277 -7.18 15.18 -0.76
N ASN A 278 -6.70 16.23 -0.10
CA ASN A 278 -6.48 17.57 -0.68
C ASN A 278 -5.18 18.19 -0.15
N GLY A 279 -4.11 17.40 -0.13
CA GLY A 279 -2.84 17.74 0.54
C GLY A 279 -2.82 17.37 2.04
N THR A 280 -3.99 17.27 2.66
CA THR A 280 -4.24 16.58 3.93
C THR A 280 -5.56 15.81 3.82
N CYS A 281 -5.77 14.81 4.67
CA CYS A 281 -7.04 14.11 4.76
C CYS A 281 -8.11 15.03 5.38
N SER A 282 -9.03 15.48 4.54
CA SER A 282 -10.15 16.36 4.91
C SER A 282 -11.45 15.58 4.93
N LEU A 283 -12.36 15.91 5.83
CA LEU A 283 -13.67 15.24 5.92
C LEU A 283 -14.43 15.37 4.60
N LYS A 284 -14.96 14.25 4.09
CA LYS A 284 -15.83 14.25 2.90
C LYS A 284 -17.07 15.11 3.14
N LEU A 285 -17.47 15.79 2.08
CA LEU A 285 -18.54 16.78 2.09
C LEU A 285 -19.91 16.10 2.17
N TRP A 286 -20.78 16.71 2.95
CA TRP A 286 -22.14 16.25 3.18
C TRP A 286 -23.08 16.62 2.02
N TYR A 287 -24.29 16.05 2.03
CA TYR A 287 -25.37 16.40 1.12
C TYR A 287 -25.59 17.91 0.99
N ASN A 288 -25.79 18.38 -0.24
CA ASN A 288 -26.06 19.77 -0.64
C ASN A 288 -24.91 20.76 -0.35
N VAL A 289 -23.71 20.27 -0.02
CA VAL A 289 -22.49 21.10 0.09
C VAL A 289 -21.86 21.26 -1.30
N SER A 290 -21.35 22.44 -1.62
CA SER A 290 -20.69 22.70 -2.91
C SER A 290 -19.39 21.89 -3.04
N CYS A 291 -19.16 21.30 -4.20
CA CYS A 291 -18.05 20.38 -4.45
C CYS A 291 -17.39 20.67 -5.81
N THR A 292 -16.17 20.17 -5.99
CA THR A 292 -15.40 20.30 -7.24
C THR A 292 -15.23 18.97 -7.98
N SER A 293 -15.44 17.85 -7.31
CA SER A 293 -15.32 16.50 -7.87
C SER A 293 -16.03 15.46 -7.00
N SER A 294 -16.43 14.31 -7.56
CA SER A 294 -17.20 13.30 -6.84
C SER A 294 -16.45 12.66 -5.67
N TYR A 295 -15.12 12.57 -5.72
CA TYR A 295 -14.32 11.96 -4.64
C TYR A 295 -14.32 12.77 -3.34
N VAL A 296 -14.72 14.05 -3.39
CA VAL A 296 -14.81 14.90 -2.20
C VAL A 296 -16.11 14.70 -1.43
N CYS A 297 -17.12 14.04 -2.01
CA CYS A 297 -18.41 13.77 -1.40
C CYS A 297 -18.41 12.45 -0.62
N ASP A 298 -19.28 12.32 0.39
CA ASP A 298 -19.40 11.08 1.18
C ASP A 298 -20.05 9.94 0.37
N ASP A 299 -19.20 9.20 -0.34
CA ASP A 299 -19.53 8.05 -1.18
C ASP A 299 -20.06 6.84 -0.38
N ASN A 300 -19.73 6.71 0.91
CA ASN A 300 -20.34 5.68 1.78
C ASN A 300 -21.86 5.85 1.89
N ARG A 301 -22.34 7.08 1.63
CA ARG A 301 -23.75 7.43 1.60
C ARG A 301 -24.31 7.47 0.18
N GLY A 302 -23.52 7.11 -0.83
CA GLY A 302 -23.91 7.17 -2.24
C GLY A 302 -23.96 8.58 -2.84
N LEU A 303 -23.30 9.56 -2.21
CA LEU A 303 -23.21 10.91 -2.74
C LEU A 303 -22.14 11.01 -3.84
N GLN A 304 -22.41 11.87 -4.82
CA GLN A 304 -21.49 12.27 -5.86
C GLN A 304 -21.63 13.77 -6.15
N CYS A 305 -20.60 14.35 -6.77
CA CYS A 305 -20.63 15.76 -7.09
C CYS A 305 -21.44 16.00 -8.37
N GLN A 306 -22.66 16.50 -8.23
CA GLN A 306 -23.60 16.70 -9.33
C GLN A 306 -23.95 18.17 -9.49
N GLY A 307 -24.04 18.65 -10.74
CA GLY A 307 -24.41 20.02 -11.05
C GLY A 307 -25.72 20.09 -11.84
N LEU A 308 -26.78 20.61 -11.21
CA LEU A 308 -28.02 20.97 -11.89
C LEU A 308 -27.81 22.30 -12.65
N GLY A 309 -27.07 22.27 -13.77
CA GLY A 309 -26.90 23.45 -14.64
C GLY A 309 -25.46 23.92 -14.89
N GLY A 310 -24.46 23.03 -14.77
CA GLY A 310 -23.06 23.32 -15.11
C GLY A 310 -22.10 23.34 -13.92
N ILE A 311 -20.82 23.60 -14.20
CA ILE A 311 -19.72 23.50 -13.23
C ILE A 311 -19.84 24.45 -12.02
N MET A 312 -20.60 25.55 -12.14
CA MET A 312 -20.72 26.55 -11.07
C MET A 312 -21.72 26.19 -9.95
N PHE A 313 -22.51 25.13 -10.13
CA PHE A 313 -23.54 24.72 -9.16
C PHE A 313 -23.38 23.27 -8.72
N GLN A 314 -22.17 22.74 -8.80
CA GLN A 314 -21.89 21.37 -8.37
C GLN A 314 -22.01 21.25 -6.85
N ARG A 315 -22.83 20.31 -6.41
CA ARG A 315 -23.04 19.99 -5.00
C ARG A 315 -23.02 18.48 -4.81
N CYS A 316 -22.69 18.04 -3.60
CA CYS A 316 -22.78 16.63 -3.24
C CYS A 316 -24.26 16.24 -3.18
N ASP A 317 -24.70 15.43 -4.13
CA ASP A 317 -26.07 14.97 -4.28
C ASP A 317 -26.05 13.46 -4.55
N CYS A 318 -27.21 12.82 -4.49
CA CYS A 318 -27.31 11.39 -4.76
C CYS A 318 -26.92 11.05 -6.20
N TYR A 319 -26.34 9.87 -6.36
CA TYR A 319 -25.93 9.39 -7.66
C TYR A 319 -27.11 9.30 -8.61
N ASN A 320 -27.23 10.25 -9.54
CA ASN A 320 -28.21 10.31 -10.63
C ASN A 320 -29.67 10.53 -10.17
N THR A 321 -30.57 10.78 -11.13
CA THR A 321 -31.98 11.08 -10.87
C THR A 321 -32.78 9.90 -10.33
N SER A 322 -32.22 8.69 -10.29
CA SER A 322 -32.84 7.48 -9.76
C SER A 322 -32.71 7.32 -8.25
N TYR A 323 -31.93 8.18 -7.57
CA TYR A 323 -31.76 8.13 -6.13
C TYR A 323 -32.30 9.40 -5.45
N ILE A 324 -32.64 9.28 -4.17
CA ILE A 324 -33.08 10.37 -3.29
C ILE A 324 -32.33 10.31 -1.96
N TRP A 325 -32.08 11.47 -1.38
CA TRP A 325 -31.47 11.61 -0.07
C TRP A 325 -32.49 11.37 1.06
N ASP A 326 -32.27 10.34 1.87
CA ASP A 326 -33.15 9.90 2.98
C ASP A 326 -32.93 10.67 4.31
N SER A 327 -32.88 12.01 4.30
CA SER A 327 -32.87 12.77 5.58
C SER A 327 -34.25 13.24 6.02
N LEU A 328 -35.24 13.19 5.13
CA LEU A 328 -36.57 13.77 5.40
C LEU A 328 -37.61 12.74 5.88
N TYR A 329 -37.28 11.45 5.84
CA TYR A 329 -38.26 10.39 6.09
C TYR A 329 -37.96 9.58 7.36
N ILE A 330 -38.93 8.78 7.78
CA ILE A 330 -39.00 8.14 9.11
C ILE A 330 -37.80 7.22 9.38
N THR A 331 -37.15 6.69 8.35
CA THR A 331 -36.01 5.77 8.48
C THR A 331 -34.67 6.47 8.77
N ARG A 332 -34.56 7.78 8.53
CA ARG A 332 -33.39 8.66 8.78
C ARG A 332 -32.04 7.94 8.66
N GLN A 333 -31.79 7.33 7.51
CA GLN A 333 -30.51 6.65 7.30
C GLN A 333 -29.42 7.60 6.78
N ASP A 334 -29.78 8.86 6.48
CA ASP A 334 -28.90 9.89 5.92
C ASP A 334 -28.00 9.32 4.80
N LYS A 335 -28.65 8.63 3.86
CA LYS A 335 -28.00 7.99 2.71
C LYS A 335 -28.87 8.11 1.48
N CYS A 336 -28.25 7.96 0.31
CA CYS A 336 -28.93 7.88 -0.96
C CYS A 336 -29.64 6.53 -1.09
N MET A 337 -30.94 6.58 -1.33
CA MET A 337 -31.79 5.42 -1.56
C MET A 337 -32.36 5.46 -2.95
N LEU A 338 -32.58 4.29 -3.54
CA LEU A 338 -33.22 4.20 -4.85
C LEU A 338 -34.67 4.73 -4.75
N LYS A 339 -35.07 5.57 -5.71
CA LYS A 339 -36.46 6.00 -5.84
C LYS A 339 -37.37 4.80 -6.13
N LEU A 340 -38.52 4.81 -5.48
CA LEU A 340 -39.57 3.80 -5.56
C LEU A 340 -40.19 3.76 -6.96
N GLY A 341 -40.31 2.53 -7.50
CA GLY A 341 -40.96 2.25 -8.76
C GLY A 341 -42.48 2.15 -8.64
N TYR A 342 -43.15 1.86 -9.76
CA TYR A 342 -44.60 1.72 -9.83
C TYR A 342 -45.15 0.70 -8.80
N ASN A 343 -46.22 1.09 -8.10
CA ASN A 343 -46.94 0.32 -7.07
C ASN A 343 -46.09 -0.12 -5.86
N GLN A 344 -44.90 0.46 -5.66
CA GLN A 344 -44.10 0.25 -4.46
C GLN A 344 -44.61 1.13 -3.30
N SER A 345 -44.66 0.56 -2.10
CA SER A 345 -45.04 1.20 -0.84
C SER A 345 -43.93 1.02 0.21
N THR A 346 -43.79 1.89 1.21
CA THR A 346 -44.60 3.09 1.52
C THR A 346 -43.89 4.34 1.02
N CYS A 347 -44.56 5.16 0.22
CA CYS A 347 -44.08 6.51 -0.07
C CYS A 347 -44.73 7.55 0.85
N TYR A 348 -44.02 8.64 1.13
CA TYR A 348 -44.42 9.78 1.95
C TYR A 348 -44.45 11.10 1.16
N GLY A 349 -43.85 11.14 -0.04
CA GLY A 349 -43.89 12.31 -0.90
C GLY A 349 -43.42 12.01 -2.33
N ASN A 350 -43.75 12.90 -3.27
CA ASN A 350 -43.49 12.69 -4.70
C ASN A 350 -42.01 12.50 -5.04
N LEU A 351 -41.09 13.10 -4.27
CA LEU A 351 -39.66 13.01 -4.53
C LEU A 351 -39.11 11.58 -4.38
N GLU A 352 -39.78 10.73 -3.59
CA GLU A 352 -39.37 9.32 -3.42
C GLU A 352 -39.72 8.45 -4.62
N CYS A 353 -40.66 8.88 -5.46
CA CYS A 353 -41.07 8.15 -6.64
C CYS A 353 -40.17 8.50 -7.83
N GLN A 354 -40.04 7.58 -8.79
CA GLN A 354 -39.31 7.82 -10.04
C GLN A 354 -40.01 8.90 -10.89
N ASP A 355 -39.70 10.16 -10.62
CA ASP A 355 -40.16 11.35 -11.32
C ASP A 355 -39.82 11.36 -12.82
N TYR A 356 -38.69 10.77 -13.22
CA TYR A 356 -38.34 10.56 -14.62
C TYR A 356 -39.31 9.60 -15.36
N ASN A 357 -40.06 8.78 -14.62
CA ASN A 357 -41.17 7.96 -15.14
C ASN A 357 -42.54 8.62 -14.89
N TYR A 358 -42.57 9.88 -14.45
CA TYR A 358 -43.75 10.66 -14.08
C TYR A 358 -44.61 10.03 -12.97
N LEU A 359 -43.98 9.25 -12.08
CA LEU A 359 -44.64 8.71 -10.89
C LEU A 359 -44.77 9.79 -9.80
N VAL A 360 -45.87 9.72 -9.05
CA VAL A 360 -46.14 10.56 -7.87
C VAL A 360 -46.52 9.67 -6.69
N CYS A 361 -46.39 10.19 -5.48
CA CYS A 361 -46.84 9.47 -4.30
C CYS A 361 -48.36 9.65 -4.15
N ASN A 362 -49.12 8.63 -4.57
CA ASN A 362 -50.57 8.60 -4.48
C ASN A 362 -50.99 7.76 -3.27
N GLY A 363 -51.34 8.43 -2.17
CA GLY A 363 -51.58 7.78 -0.89
C GLY A 363 -50.27 7.28 -0.27
N THR A 364 -50.07 5.96 -0.26
CA THR A 364 -48.86 5.30 0.29
C THR A 364 -48.02 4.60 -0.78
N LYS A 365 -48.36 4.77 -2.07
CA LYS A 365 -47.71 4.07 -3.18
C LYS A 365 -47.29 5.04 -4.27
N CYS A 366 -46.18 4.73 -4.91
CA CYS A 366 -45.79 5.42 -6.13
C CYS A 366 -46.65 4.94 -7.29
N ASP A 367 -47.48 5.83 -7.81
CA ASP A 367 -48.45 5.55 -8.87
C ASP A 367 -48.45 6.71 -9.88
N CYS A 368 -49.08 6.51 -11.02
CA CYS A 368 -49.36 7.60 -11.93
C CYS A 368 -50.35 8.58 -11.29
N LEU A 369 -50.28 9.86 -11.69
CA LEU A 369 -51.36 10.80 -11.44
C LEU A 369 -52.68 10.23 -11.98
N TYR A 370 -53.82 10.57 -11.36
CA TYR A 370 -55.13 10.05 -11.77
C TYR A 370 -55.50 10.37 -13.24
N THR A 371 -54.83 11.35 -13.86
CA THR A 371 -54.95 11.72 -15.28
C THR A 371 -54.06 10.91 -16.22
N ALA A 372 -53.26 9.97 -15.69
CA ALA A 372 -52.30 9.15 -16.42
C ALA A 372 -52.48 7.66 -16.09
N TYR A 373 -51.88 6.80 -16.91
CA TYR A 373 -51.85 5.35 -16.72
C TYR A 373 -50.43 4.81 -16.92
N TRP A 374 -50.12 3.69 -16.27
CA TRP A 374 -48.82 3.04 -16.41
C TRP A 374 -48.79 2.18 -17.68
N ASP A 375 -47.86 2.45 -18.59
CA ASP A 375 -47.71 1.67 -19.83
C ASP A 375 -46.78 0.44 -19.71
N GLY A 376 -46.19 0.24 -18.53
CA GLY A 376 -45.13 -0.75 -18.28
C GLY A 376 -43.76 -0.12 -18.01
N THR A 377 -43.57 1.13 -18.42
CA THR A 377 -42.28 1.85 -18.41
C THR A 377 -42.39 3.27 -17.88
N VAL A 378 -43.40 4.03 -18.29
CA VAL A 378 -43.64 5.42 -17.86
C VAL A 378 -45.14 5.68 -17.71
N CYS A 379 -45.50 6.69 -16.93
CA CYS A 379 -46.88 7.15 -16.89
C CYS A 379 -47.23 7.96 -18.14
N GLN A 380 -48.19 7.46 -18.92
CA GLN A 380 -48.72 8.10 -20.11
C GLN A 380 -50.04 8.81 -19.79
N PRO A 381 -50.37 9.95 -20.42
CA PRO A 381 -51.68 10.57 -20.28
C PRO A 381 -52.82 9.59 -20.63
N LYS A 382 -53.90 9.59 -19.84
CA LYS A 382 -55.11 8.83 -20.17
C LYS A 382 -55.71 9.34 -21.49
N ARG A 383 -56.15 8.38 -22.30
CA ARG A 383 -56.66 8.58 -23.65
C ARG A 383 -58.07 9.18 -23.63
N ASN A 384 -58.35 10.07 -24.58
CA ASN A 384 -59.62 10.77 -24.73
C ASN A 384 -60.65 9.92 -25.46
N TYR A 385 -61.87 10.45 -25.61
CA TYR A 385 -62.94 9.80 -26.36
C TYR A 385 -62.49 9.48 -27.81
N THR A 386 -62.82 8.29 -28.30
CA THR A 386 -62.43 7.70 -29.61
C THR A 386 -60.97 7.35 -29.83
N ASP A 387 -60.07 7.73 -28.91
CA ASP A 387 -58.67 7.32 -29.00
C ASP A 387 -58.57 5.79 -28.94
N PRO A 388 -57.69 5.15 -29.73
CA PRO A 388 -57.49 3.71 -29.69
C PRO A 388 -57.01 3.30 -28.30
N CYS A 389 -57.30 2.08 -27.85
CA CYS A 389 -56.86 1.58 -26.54
C CYS A 389 -56.62 0.06 -26.58
N SER A 390 -55.94 -0.47 -25.58
CA SER A 390 -55.79 -1.92 -25.37
C SER A 390 -56.50 -2.39 -24.10
N PHE A 391 -56.62 -1.51 -23.10
CA PHE A 391 -57.25 -1.81 -21.81
C PHE A 391 -58.02 -0.60 -21.28
N THR A 392 -59.07 -0.85 -20.49
CA THR A 392 -59.94 0.19 -19.92
C THR A 392 -59.20 1.22 -19.07
N TYR A 393 -58.19 0.82 -18.30
CA TYR A 393 -57.43 1.74 -17.44
C TYR A 393 -56.66 2.82 -18.21
N GLN A 394 -56.51 2.66 -19.53
CA GLN A 394 -55.86 3.64 -20.41
C GLN A 394 -56.78 4.81 -20.76
N CYS A 395 -58.10 4.64 -20.61
CA CYS A 395 -59.10 5.65 -20.95
C CYS A 395 -59.36 6.58 -19.77
N ARG A 396 -59.73 7.83 -20.03
CA ARG A 396 -60.18 8.76 -18.97
C ARG A 396 -61.40 8.20 -18.24
N ASP A 397 -61.21 7.81 -16.98
CA ASP A 397 -62.20 7.16 -16.13
C ASP A 397 -62.60 8.01 -14.91
N PHE A 398 -62.05 9.22 -14.79
CA PHE A 398 -62.42 10.13 -13.71
C PHE A 398 -63.74 10.83 -14.03
N GLY A 399 -64.61 10.95 -13.02
CA GLY A 399 -65.90 11.60 -13.16
C GLY A 399 -65.73 13.06 -13.62
N PRO A 400 -66.50 13.52 -14.63
CA PRO A 400 -67.71 12.90 -15.20
C PRO A 400 -67.49 12.01 -16.45
N VAL A 401 -66.24 11.73 -16.83
CA VAL A 401 -65.88 11.16 -18.14
C VAL A 401 -66.20 9.66 -18.24
N ASN A 402 -65.80 8.83 -17.27
CA ASN A 402 -66.14 7.39 -17.17
C ASN A 402 -66.06 6.59 -18.52
N LEU A 403 -64.97 6.76 -19.28
CA LEU A 403 -64.75 5.99 -20.52
C LEU A 403 -64.26 4.56 -20.22
N ILE A 404 -64.62 3.63 -21.10
CA ILE A 404 -64.16 2.25 -21.09
C ILE A 404 -63.56 1.87 -22.45
N CYS A 405 -62.64 0.90 -22.46
CA CYS A 405 -62.02 0.44 -23.69
C CYS A 405 -62.88 -0.67 -24.31
N ILE A 406 -63.61 -0.35 -25.40
CA ILE A 406 -64.52 -1.26 -26.08
C ILE A 406 -64.34 -1.19 -27.60
N MET A 407 -64.88 -2.16 -28.33
CA MET A 407 -64.75 -2.23 -29.78
C MET A 407 -65.52 -1.08 -30.44
N GLY A 408 -64.81 -0.23 -31.18
CA GLY A 408 -65.38 0.89 -31.91
C GLY A 408 -66.09 0.46 -33.20
N THR A 409 -66.77 1.42 -33.83
CA THR A 409 -67.53 1.21 -35.09
C THR A 409 -66.71 1.48 -36.35
N THR A 410 -65.41 1.78 -36.22
CA THR A 410 -64.51 1.94 -37.36
C THR A 410 -64.36 0.65 -38.16
N VAL A 411 -64.03 0.73 -39.44
CA VAL A 411 -63.72 -0.43 -40.29
C VAL A 411 -62.24 -0.33 -40.72
N PRO A 412 -61.34 -1.23 -40.28
CA PRO A 412 -61.60 -2.37 -39.38
C PRO A 412 -61.90 -1.96 -37.93
N PRO A 413 -62.63 -2.79 -37.16
CA PRO A 413 -62.94 -2.51 -35.77
C PRO A 413 -61.66 -2.51 -34.94
N VAL A 414 -61.41 -1.41 -34.22
CA VAL A 414 -60.34 -1.28 -33.24
C VAL A 414 -60.92 -0.96 -31.87
N LEU A 415 -60.24 -1.38 -30.81
CA LEU A 415 -60.62 -0.98 -29.44
C LEU A 415 -60.39 0.53 -29.27
N GLN A 416 -61.40 1.23 -28.78
CA GLN A 416 -61.41 2.67 -28.56
C GLN A 416 -61.97 3.02 -27.18
N CYS A 417 -61.56 4.16 -26.65
CA CYS A 417 -62.12 4.72 -25.42
C CYS A 417 -63.51 5.32 -25.72
N LEU A 418 -64.56 4.61 -25.31
CA LEU A 418 -65.96 4.99 -25.55
C LEU A 418 -66.76 4.95 -24.24
N CYS A 419 -67.93 5.57 -24.25
CA CYS A 419 -68.86 5.48 -23.12
C CYS A 419 -69.37 4.04 -22.93
N ASN A 420 -69.70 3.68 -21.69
CA ASN A 420 -70.37 2.42 -21.40
C ASN A 420 -71.71 2.33 -22.15
N ALA A 421 -72.22 1.13 -22.41
CA ALA A 421 -73.45 0.89 -23.17
C ALA A 421 -74.72 1.57 -22.60
N THR A 422 -74.66 2.02 -21.34
CA THR A 422 -75.76 2.75 -20.68
C THR A 422 -75.59 4.27 -20.74
N SER A 423 -74.52 4.80 -21.32
CA SER A 423 -74.23 6.22 -21.45
C SER A 423 -73.90 6.63 -22.89
N PHE A 424 -74.04 7.92 -23.18
CA PHE A 424 -73.63 8.53 -24.45
C PHE A 424 -72.63 9.65 -24.20
N TRP A 425 -71.81 9.97 -25.19
CA TRP A 425 -70.84 11.06 -25.11
C TRP A 425 -71.52 12.39 -25.38
N ASP A 426 -71.38 13.35 -24.45
CA ASP A 426 -71.83 14.73 -24.62
C ASP A 426 -70.60 15.61 -24.91
N ASP A 427 -70.48 16.09 -26.16
CA ASP A 427 -69.37 16.93 -26.60
C ASP A 427 -69.28 18.28 -25.87
N CYS A 428 -70.42 18.83 -25.43
CA CYS A 428 -70.46 20.10 -24.71
C CYS A 428 -69.91 19.94 -23.30
N GLN A 429 -70.23 18.83 -22.64
CA GLN A 429 -69.77 18.53 -21.29
C GLN A 429 -68.43 17.77 -21.26
N GLN A 430 -67.98 17.25 -22.40
CA GLN A 430 -66.83 16.34 -22.51
C GLN A 430 -66.96 15.17 -21.52
N ALA A 431 -68.15 14.56 -21.45
CA ALA A 431 -68.53 13.60 -20.42
C ALA A 431 -69.45 12.49 -20.96
N CYS A 432 -69.40 11.31 -20.33
CA CYS A 432 -70.38 10.26 -20.60
C CYS A 432 -71.62 10.43 -19.72
N ILE A 433 -72.73 10.83 -20.33
CA ILE A 433 -74.01 11.04 -19.65
C ILE A 433 -74.82 9.75 -19.69
N VAL A 434 -75.30 9.30 -18.52
CA VAL A 434 -76.19 8.14 -18.43
C VAL A 434 -77.44 8.41 -19.24
N SER A 435 -77.75 7.52 -20.19
CA SER A 435 -78.97 7.58 -20.97
C SER A 435 -80.15 7.43 -20.02
N LYS A 436 -80.87 8.52 -19.75
CA LYS A 436 -82.18 8.40 -19.08
C LYS A 436 -83.06 7.62 -20.04
N LYS A 437 -83.50 6.42 -19.65
CA LYS A 437 -84.67 5.78 -20.25
C LYS A 437 -85.87 6.67 -19.95
N ILE A 438 -86.09 7.70 -20.75
CA ILE A 438 -87.32 8.44 -20.70
C ILE A 438 -88.36 7.51 -21.32
N TYR A 439 -89.10 6.79 -20.49
CA TYR A 439 -90.41 6.28 -20.88
C TYR A 439 -91.35 7.50 -21.00
N GLN A 440 -91.12 8.34 -22.00
CA GLN A 440 -92.09 9.35 -22.39
C GLN A 440 -92.98 8.68 -23.41
N SER A 441 -94.17 8.29 -22.95
CA SER A 441 -95.33 8.19 -23.83
C SER A 441 -95.45 9.54 -24.55
N CYS A 442 -95.06 9.55 -25.83
CA CYS A 442 -95.27 10.71 -26.69
C CYS A 442 -96.77 10.86 -26.91
N THR A 443 -97.46 11.61 -26.05
CA THR A 443 -98.75 12.17 -26.42
C THR A 443 -98.47 13.25 -27.46
N LEU A 444 -98.73 12.91 -28.73
CA LEU A 444 -98.80 13.82 -29.86
C LEU A 444 -99.57 15.10 -29.47
N THR A 445 -98.88 16.20 -29.11
CA THR A 445 -99.32 17.61 -29.28
C THR A 445 -98.52 18.61 -28.44
N THR A 446 -97.19 18.65 -28.51
CA THR A 446 -96.46 19.84 -28.04
C THR A 446 -95.15 20.04 -28.77
N ASN A 447 -95.05 21.18 -29.46
CA ASN A 447 -93.87 21.63 -30.19
C ASN A 447 -92.67 21.81 -29.26
N CYS A 448 -91.56 21.11 -29.53
CA CYS A 448 -90.26 21.41 -28.93
C CYS A 448 -89.67 22.66 -29.60
N SER A 449 -89.51 23.73 -28.84
CA SER A 449 -88.84 24.96 -29.25
C SER A 449 -87.32 24.75 -29.34
N SER A 450 -86.74 25.21 -30.45
CA SER A 450 -85.43 24.89 -30.99
C SER A 450 -84.24 25.65 -30.39
N ASN A 451 -84.12 25.79 -29.07
CA ASN A 451 -83.03 26.59 -28.49
C ASN A 451 -82.28 25.98 -27.30
N GLU A 452 -82.42 24.68 -27.08
CA GLU A 452 -81.44 23.92 -26.30
C GLU A 452 -80.67 23.04 -27.30
N CYS A 453 -79.37 22.82 -27.07
CA CYS A 453 -78.50 21.96 -27.89
C CYS A 453 -78.92 20.47 -27.83
N ASP A 454 -80.22 20.18 -27.94
CA ASP A 454 -80.85 19.00 -27.38
C ASP A 454 -81.40 18.04 -28.46
N LYS A 455 -80.69 16.92 -28.55
CA LYS A 455 -81.22 15.59 -28.23
C LYS A 455 -82.42 15.10 -29.05
N ALA A 456 -82.17 14.69 -30.29
CA ALA A 456 -82.90 13.57 -30.90
C ALA A 456 -82.18 13.06 -32.14
N ALA A 457 -81.27 12.10 -31.98
CA ALA A 457 -80.76 11.35 -33.14
C ALA A 457 -81.06 9.84 -33.09
N ASN A 458 -81.62 9.27 -32.01
CA ASN A 458 -81.95 7.84 -31.99
C ASN A 458 -83.04 7.43 -30.97
N LEU A 459 -84.13 8.19 -30.86
CA LEU A 459 -85.36 7.66 -30.28
C LEU A 459 -86.20 7.08 -31.42
N GLN A 460 -85.98 5.82 -31.77
CA GLN A 460 -86.95 5.06 -32.57
C GLN A 460 -88.21 4.86 -31.72
N CYS A 461 -89.26 5.59 -32.04
CA CYS A 461 -90.60 5.24 -31.59
C CYS A 461 -90.98 3.89 -32.22
N LEU A 462 -90.90 2.81 -31.43
CA LEU A 462 -91.54 1.55 -31.78
C LEU A 462 -93.05 1.74 -31.65
N ASN A 463 -93.74 1.85 -32.79
CA ASN A 463 -95.19 1.73 -32.82
C ASN A 463 -95.56 0.28 -32.47
N THR A 464 -96.26 0.09 -31.35
CA THR A 464 -97.10 -1.08 -31.09
C THR A 464 -98.54 -0.76 -31.42
#